data_AF-A0A9Q0W887-F1
#
_entry.id   AF-A0A9Q0W887-F1
#
_cell.length_a   1.000
_cell.length_b   1.000
_cell.length_c   1.000
_cell.angle_alpha   90.00
_cell.angle_beta   90.00
_cell.angle_gamma   90.00
#
_symmetry.space_group_name_H-M   'P 1'
#
loop_
_entity.id
_entity.type
_entity.pdbx_description
1 polymer ?
#
loop_
_entity_poly.entity_id
_entity_poly.type
_entity_poly.pdbx_seq_one_letter_code
_entity_poly.pdbx_strand_id
1 'polypeptide(L)'
;MDDTCAVCADTLEWVAYGPCLHKEVCSTCIIRLRFICNDFYCCICKSESNTIFVTKALGDYTKMISDFKGLGEVNGSEGKVGEYWFHEGTKAYFDDFDHYNMIKAMCKLSCNVCNKMNGGSKEFKSVEQLKGHLFHRHSLFMCSLCLEGRKIFISEQKLYNRAQLTQHVRTGDSVIDGSESERGGFTGHPMCEFCENPFYGDNELYLHMSTDHFTCHMCQRQHPGQYEYFNNYDNLEIHFRQEHFLCEDEACLARKFIVFVTEFELKRHNAMEHGGRMSRSKRSALLQIPVSFQFRQINEHDRRGGGHGRRSNSSGYEMNMAIEESLETANAERSFDISSNVQTVSTRREEHEIDMIVTPFGSLATTDSELPSRYHHVLGRNTSRAPMEETSFPPTS
;
A
#
# COMPACT_ATOMS: atom_id res chain seq x y z
N MET A 1 -15.73 7.49 -36.27
CA MET A 1 -15.70 7.11 -34.83
C MET A 1 -14.24 7.15 -34.42
N ASP A 2 -13.98 7.34 -33.14
CA ASP A 2 -12.62 7.34 -32.55
C ASP A 2 -11.81 8.64 -32.74
N ASP A 3 -12.48 9.78 -32.97
CA ASP A 3 -11.89 11.13 -32.91
C ASP A 3 -11.69 11.63 -31.44
N THR A 4 -11.44 10.70 -30.50
CA THR A 4 -11.40 10.94 -29.04
C THR A 4 -10.16 10.33 -28.41
N CYS A 5 -9.54 11.05 -27.48
CA CYS A 5 -8.30 10.66 -26.81
C CYS A 5 -8.48 9.43 -25.92
N ALA A 6 -7.68 8.38 -26.16
CA ALA A 6 -7.69 7.15 -25.35
C ALA A 6 -7.24 7.31 -23.89
N VAL A 7 -6.86 8.53 -23.45
CA VAL A 7 -6.44 8.84 -22.07
C VAL A 7 -7.43 9.76 -21.34
N CYS A 8 -8.02 10.75 -22.01
CA CYS A 8 -8.92 11.74 -21.39
C CYS A 8 -10.34 11.80 -21.99
N ALA A 9 -10.63 11.00 -23.02
CA ALA A 9 -11.87 11.01 -23.81
C ALA A 9 -12.22 12.33 -24.55
N ASP A 10 -11.51 13.43 -24.30
CA ASP A 10 -11.62 14.69 -25.06
C ASP A 10 -11.38 14.48 -26.57
N THR A 11 -11.98 15.34 -27.39
CA THR A 11 -11.80 15.34 -28.85
C THR A 11 -10.34 15.55 -29.26
N LEU A 12 -9.86 14.74 -30.20
CA LEU A 12 -8.52 14.86 -30.76
C LEU A 12 -8.44 16.06 -31.72
N GLU A 13 -8.03 17.23 -31.22
CA GLU A 13 -7.62 18.36 -32.05
C GLU A 13 -6.13 18.31 -32.42
N TRP A 14 -5.30 17.87 -31.47
CA TRP A 14 -3.84 17.77 -31.59
C TRP A 14 -3.38 16.42 -31.05
N VAL A 15 -2.60 15.70 -31.84
CA VAL A 15 -2.03 14.39 -31.47
C VAL A 15 -0.55 14.53 -31.21
N ALA A 16 -0.01 13.63 -30.39
CA ALA A 16 1.43 13.40 -30.32
C ALA A 16 1.72 11.91 -30.55
N TYR A 17 2.78 11.60 -31.28
CA TYR A 17 3.20 10.23 -31.56
C TYR A 17 4.73 10.09 -31.57
N GLY A 18 5.22 8.90 -31.25
CA GLY A 18 6.64 8.53 -31.39
C GLY A 18 6.90 7.67 -32.63
N PRO A 19 8.09 7.05 -32.76
CA PRO A 19 8.42 6.15 -33.89
C PRO A 19 7.48 4.95 -34.10
N CYS A 20 6.61 4.66 -33.13
CA CYS A 20 5.57 3.63 -33.22
C CYS A 20 4.26 4.12 -33.87
N LEU A 21 4.14 5.41 -34.23
CA LEU A 21 3.05 6.05 -35.00
C LEU A 21 1.62 5.98 -34.41
N HIS A 22 1.44 5.41 -33.22
CA HIS A 22 0.21 5.49 -32.42
C HIS A 22 -0.20 6.95 -32.19
N LYS A 23 -1.37 7.34 -32.73
CA LYS A 23 -1.90 8.72 -32.75
C LYS A 23 -3.18 8.89 -31.94
N GLU A 24 -3.55 7.90 -31.13
CA GLU A 24 -4.86 7.77 -30.47
C GLU A 24 -4.95 8.59 -29.17
N VAL A 25 -3.95 9.43 -28.88
CA VAL A 25 -3.82 10.19 -27.63
C VAL A 25 -3.49 11.65 -27.95
N CYS A 26 -4.18 12.57 -27.27
CA CYS A 26 -3.96 13.99 -27.49
C CYS A 26 -2.57 14.43 -27.02
N SER A 27 -2.03 15.47 -27.65
CA SER A 27 -0.71 16.00 -27.31
C SER A 27 -0.59 16.33 -25.83
N THR A 28 -1.62 16.95 -25.24
CA THR A 28 -1.61 17.40 -23.85
C THR A 28 -1.45 16.25 -22.86
N CYS A 29 -2.06 15.09 -23.11
CA CYS A 29 -1.90 13.91 -22.25
C CYS A 29 -0.47 13.33 -22.32
N ILE A 30 0.10 13.19 -23.52
CA ILE A 30 1.48 12.71 -23.70
C ILE A 30 2.50 13.69 -23.11
N ILE A 31 2.23 14.99 -23.21
CA ILE A 31 3.08 16.05 -22.66
C ILE A 31 2.98 16.08 -21.12
N ARG A 32 1.80 15.88 -20.52
CA ARG A 32 1.66 15.67 -19.06
C ARG A 32 2.48 14.47 -18.59
N LEU A 33 2.39 13.32 -19.28
CA LEU A 33 3.20 12.13 -18.95
C LEU A 33 4.72 12.41 -19.00
N ARG A 34 5.21 13.05 -20.07
CA ARG A 34 6.63 13.36 -20.23
C ARG A 34 7.15 14.40 -19.25
N PHE A 35 6.40 15.48 -19.03
CA PHE A 35 6.85 16.62 -18.26
C PHE A 35 6.61 16.47 -16.74
N ILE A 36 5.54 15.77 -16.34
CA ILE A 36 5.09 15.69 -14.94
C ILE A 36 5.38 14.31 -14.34
N CYS A 37 5.21 13.24 -15.13
CA CYS A 37 5.49 11.87 -14.68
C CYS A 37 6.89 11.37 -15.09
N ASN A 38 7.64 12.14 -15.89
CA ASN A 38 8.91 11.72 -16.50
C ASN A 38 8.80 10.41 -17.30
N ASP A 39 7.62 10.15 -17.88
CA ASP A 39 7.31 8.94 -18.64
C ASP A 39 7.52 9.18 -20.15
N PHE A 40 8.43 8.41 -20.75
CA PHE A 40 8.80 8.49 -22.17
C PHE A 40 8.28 7.30 -23.00
N TYR A 41 7.43 6.44 -22.44
CA TYR A 41 6.84 5.30 -23.14
C TYR A 41 5.57 5.68 -23.92
N CYS A 42 5.27 4.94 -24.97
CA CYS A 42 4.00 5.07 -25.68
C CYS A 42 2.84 4.56 -24.82
N CYS A 43 1.77 5.35 -24.67
CA CYS A 43 0.60 4.98 -23.87
C CYS A 43 -0.02 3.65 -24.32
N ILE A 44 -0.03 3.38 -25.63
CA ILE A 44 -0.64 2.21 -26.27
C ILE A 44 0.30 1.00 -26.22
N CYS A 45 1.41 1.03 -26.97
CA CYS A 45 2.28 -0.14 -27.15
C CYS A 45 3.47 -0.26 -26.17
N LYS A 46 3.57 0.65 -25.19
CA LYS A 46 4.65 0.71 -24.17
C LYS A 46 6.09 0.77 -24.69
N SER A 47 6.29 1.00 -25.99
CA SER A 47 7.63 1.22 -26.57
C SER A 47 8.23 2.54 -26.10
N GLU A 48 9.51 2.55 -25.74
CA GLU A 48 10.22 3.77 -25.35
C GLU A 48 10.36 4.73 -26.55
N SER A 49 10.19 6.03 -26.31
CA SER A 49 10.29 7.07 -27.33
C SER A 49 10.95 8.30 -26.73
N ASN A 50 12.28 8.41 -26.90
CA ASN A 50 13.01 9.60 -26.46
C ASN A 50 12.58 10.88 -27.21
N THR A 51 12.01 10.75 -28.41
CA THR A 51 11.52 11.88 -29.23
C THR A 51 10.09 11.62 -29.69
N ILE A 52 9.24 12.62 -29.60
CA ILE A 52 7.87 12.64 -30.17
C ILE A 52 7.69 13.80 -31.16
N PHE A 53 6.72 13.61 -32.06
CA PHE A 53 6.21 14.63 -32.97
C PHE A 53 4.78 14.98 -32.58
N VAL A 54 4.43 16.26 -32.70
CA VAL A 54 3.14 16.85 -32.34
C VAL A 54 2.60 17.57 -33.56
N THR A 55 1.34 17.27 -33.93
CA THR A 55 0.70 17.83 -35.12
C THR A 55 -0.82 17.86 -34.96
N LYS A 56 -1.48 18.59 -35.86
CA LYS A 56 -2.93 18.72 -35.86
C LYS A 56 -3.59 17.41 -36.31
N ALA A 57 -4.59 16.95 -35.56
CA ALA A 57 -5.40 15.82 -35.95
C ALA A 57 -6.27 16.20 -37.16
N LEU A 58 -6.13 15.45 -38.24
CA LEU A 58 -6.88 15.65 -39.50
C LEU A 58 -7.38 14.30 -40.05
N GLY A 59 -7.70 13.36 -39.16
CA GLY A 59 -8.11 11.99 -39.51
C GLY A 59 -7.02 11.27 -40.32
N ASP A 60 -7.36 10.87 -41.55
CA ASP A 60 -6.45 10.25 -42.51
C ASP A 60 -5.40 11.22 -43.09
N TYR A 61 -5.67 12.53 -43.05
CA TYR A 61 -4.75 13.57 -43.50
C TYR A 61 -3.80 14.06 -42.39
N THR A 62 -3.83 13.44 -41.22
CA THR A 62 -2.90 13.73 -40.11
C THR A 62 -1.46 13.51 -40.58
N LYS A 63 -0.60 14.51 -40.45
CA LYS A 63 0.81 14.42 -40.89
C LYS A 63 1.51 13.27 -40.16
N MET A 64 2.23 12.44 -40.90
CA MET A 64 3.06 11.36 -40.35
C MET A 64 4.51 11.57 -40.75
N ILE A 65 5.40 11.34 -39.79
CA ILE A 65 6.86 11.34 -39.96
C ILE A 65 7.34 10.01 -39.41
N SER A 66 7.86 9.15 -40.28
CA SER A 66 8.46 7.86 -39.91
C SER A 66 9.95 7.99 -39.58
N ASP A 67 10.67 8.88 -40.26
CA ASP A 67 12.08 9.16 -39.97
C ASP A 67 12.24 10.23 -38.87
N PHE A 68 12.24 9.77 -37.62
CA PHE A 68 12.55 10.60 -36.46
C PHE A 68 14.03 11.00 -36.36
N LYS A 69 14.94 10.44 -37.16
CA LYS A 69 16.36 10.85 -37.19
C LYS A 69 16.54 12.09 -38.09
N GLY A 70 15.75 12.19 -39.16
CA GLY A 70 15.69 13.34 -40.05
C GLY A 70 15.19 14.65 -39.41
N LEU A 71 14.63 14.62 -38.19
CA LEU A 71 14.22 15.81 -37.43
C LEU A 71 15.40 16.67 -36.93
N GLY A 72 16.62 16.13 -36.97
CA GLY A 72 17.87 16.83 -36.64
C GLY A 72 18.45 16.45 -35.27
N GLU A 73 19.78 16.44 -35.19
CA GLU A 73 20.50 16.30 -33.92
C GLU A 73 20.46 17.63 -33.15
N VAL A 74 19.50 17.75 -32.23
CA VAL A 74 19.37 18.95 -31.39
C VAL A 74 20.38 18.91 -30.25
N ASN A 75 21.34 19.84 -30.31
CA ASN A 75 22.32 20.12 -29.26
C ASN A 75 21.68 20.85 -28.06
N GLY A 76 20.60 20.28 -27.49
CA GLY A 76 19.82 20.83 -26.37
C GLY A 76 19.02 22.12 -26.65
N SER A 77 19.14 22.73 -27.83
CA SER A 77 18.61 24.07 -28.09
C SER A 77 17.08 24.11 -28.29
N GLU A 78 16.37 24.36 -27.19
CA GLU A 78 14.98 24.84 -27.13
C GLU A 78 14.71 25.97 -28.16
N GLY A 79 13.77 25.78 -29.09
CA GLY A 79 13.45 26.76 -30.13
C GLY A 79 13.21 26.16 -31.52
N LYS A 80 13.46 26.92 -32.59
CA LYS A 80 13.23 26.48 -33.97
C LYS A 80 14.36 25.58 -34.48
N VAL A 81 14.00 24.42 -35.03
CA VAL A 81 14.89 23.40 -35.58
C VAL A 81 14.42 23.04 -37.00
N GLY A 82 15.12 23.57 -38.01
CA GLY A 82 14.70 23.42 -39.41
C GLY A 82 13.34 24.08 -39.67
N GLU A 83 12.36 23.29 -40.09
CA GLU A 83 10.96 23.74 -40.26
C GLU A 83 10.15 23.69 -38.95
N TYR A 84 10.61 22.92 -37.96
CA TYR A 84 9.87 22.54 -36.75
C TYR A 84 10.27 23.40 -35.54
N TRP A 85 9.49 23.28 -34.46
CA TRP A 85 9.80 23.84 -33.15
C TRP A 85 10.04 22.72 -32.14
N PHE A 86 11.10 22.80 -31.35
CA PHE A 86 11.48 21.80 -30.37
C PHE A 86 11.35 22.35 -28.95
N HIS A 87 10.64 21.61 -28.10
CA HIS A 87 10.55 21.84 -26.66
C HIS A 87 11.42 20.81 -25.91
N GLU A 88 12.46 21.28 -25.24
CA GLU A 88 13.50 20.47 -24.60
C GLU A 88 12.91 19.62 -23.46
N GLY A 89 12.15 20.24 -22.56
CA GLY A 89 11.59 19.60 -21.36
C GLY A 89 10.61 18.45 -21.63
N THR A 90 10.12 18.30 -22.87
CA THR A 90 9.25 17.19 -23.29
C THR A 90 9.86 16.35 -24.41
N LYS A 91 11.05 16.72 -24.91
CA LYS A 91 11.69 16.18 -26.12
C LYS A 91 10.71 16.07 -27.30
N ALA A 92 9.97 17.15 -27.56
CA ALA A 92 8.86 17.17 -28.50
C ALA A 92 9.06 18.16 -29.64
N TYR A 93 8.82 17.71 -30.86
CA TYR A 93 8.80 18.54 -32.07
C TYR A 93 7.35 18.91 -32.44
N PHE A 94 7.15 20.13 -32.93
CA PHE A 94 5.87 20.68 -33.37
C PHE A 94 6.02 21.24 -34.78
N ASP A 95 5.03 21.03 -35.66
CA ASP A 95 4.91 21.77 -36.92
C ASP A 95 4.19 23.12 -36.78
N ASP A 96 3.36 23.27 -35.75
CA ASP A 96 2.66 24.52 -35.44
C ASP A 96 3.36 25.35 -34.34
N PHE A 97 3.46 26.66 -34.57
CA PHE A 97 4.13 27.60 -33.66
C PHE A 97 3.24 28.00 -32.47
N ASP A 98 1.94 28.17 -32.66
CA ASP A 98 1.02 28.62 -31.63
C ASP A 98 0.76 27.49 -30.62
N HIS A 99 0.66 26.24 -31.10
CA HIS A 99 0.58 25.05 -30.24
C HIS A 99 1.88 24.80 -29.47
N TYR A 100 3.05 24.98 -30.11
CA TYR A 100 4.34 24.97 -29.42
C TYR A 100 4.39 26.02 -28.30
N ASN A 101 3.98 27.26 -28.57
CA ASN A 101 3.93 28.33 -27.56
C ASN A 101 2.92 28.04 -26.44
N MET A 102 1.76 27.45 -26.75
CA MET A 102 0.77 27.02 -25.77
C MET A 102 1.38 26.02 -24.78
N ILE A 103 1.96 24.92 -25.28
CA ILE A 103 2.59 23.88 -24.45
C ILE A 103 3.75 24.46 -23.64
N LYS A 104 4.60 25.28 -24.28
CA LYS A 104 5.72 25.96 -23.61
C LYS A 104 5.26 26.91 -22.51
N ALA A 105 4.07 27.50 -22.63
CA ALA A 105 3.46 28.28 -21.57
C ALA A 105 2.88 27.40 -20.45
N MET A 106 2.25 26.26 -20.77
CA MET A 106 1.72 25.31 -19.78
C MET A 106 2.83 24.69 -18.92
N CYS A 107 3.97 24.35 -19.52
CA CYS A 107 5.14 23.78 -18.85
C CYS A 107 5.91 24.79 -17.96
N LYS A 108 5.65 26.10 -18.07
CA LYS A 108 6.34 27.12 -17.26
C LYS A 108 5.78 27.23 -15.85
N LEU A 109 6.69 27.24 -14.86
CA LEU A 109 6.41 27.68 -13.50
C LEU A 109 6.10 29.19 -13.49
N SER A 110 4.83 29.56 -13.66
CA SER A 110 4.38 30.95 -13.68
C SER A 110 3.13 31.19 -12.81
N CYS A 111 2.89 32.44 -12.44
CA CYS A 111 1.74 32.79 -11.61
C CYS A 111 0.52 33.15 -12.48
N ASN A 112 -0.46 32.25 -12.50
CA ASN A 112 -1.75 32.41 -13.18
C ASN A 112 -2.44 33.78 -12.91
N VAL A 113 -2.33 34.30 -11.70
CA VAL A 113 -2.95 35.58 -11.31
C VAL A 113 -2.19 36.78 -11.90
N CYS A 114 -0.86 36.77 -11.87
CA CYS A 114 -0.05 37.81 -12.53
C CYS A 114 -0.23 37.78 -14.06
N ASN A 115 -0.25 36.57 -14.66
CA ASN A 115 -0.46 36.39 -16.09
C ASN A 115 -1.79 37.04 -16.54
N LYS A 116 -2.89 36.78 -15.80
CA LYS A 116 -4.22 37.36 -16.09
C LYS A 116 -4.32 38.87 -15.83
N MET A 117 -3.65 39.41 -14.80
CA MET A 117 -3.85 40.82 -14.40
C MET A 117 -2.96 41.84 -15.12
N ASN A 118 -1.74 41.49 -15.53
CA ASN A 118 -0.76 42.49 -15.99
C ASN A 118 0.01 42.11 -17.27
N GLY A 119 -0.22 40.93 -17.86
CA GLY A 119 0.53 40.43 -19.03
C GLY A 119 2.01 40.08 -18.75
N GLY A 120 2.62 40.64 -17.71
CA GLY A 120 3.96 40.31 -17.24
C GLY A 120 4.01 38.95 -16.56
N SER A 121 4.27 37.90 -17.34
CA SER A 121 4.48 36.55 -16.84
C SER A 121 5.72 36.47 -15.96
N LYS A 122 5.51 36.40 -14.63
CA LYS A 122 6.60 36.09 -13.70
C LYS A 122 6.87 34.60 -13.73
N GLU A 123 8.00 34.25 -14.32
CA GLU A 123 8.57 32.91 -14.34
C GLU A 123 9.40 32.67 -13.09
N PHE A 124 9.31 31.47 -12.52
CA PHE A 124 10.00 31.04 -11.30
C PHE A 124 10.91 29.85 -11.60
N LYS A 125 11.99 29.69 -10.84
CA LYS A 125 12.93 28.56 -11.02
C LYS A 125 12.59 27.34 -10.17
N SER A 126 11.71 27.47 -9.17
CA SER A 126 11.27 26.35 -8.33
C SER A 126 9.87 26.59 -7.77
N VAL A 127 9.20 25.51 -7.37
CA VAL A 127 7.81 25.53 -6.86
C VAL A 127 7.70 26.33 -5.56
N GLU A 128 8.74 26.35 -4.73
CA GLU A 128 8.82 27.09 -3.45
C GLU A 128 8.81 28.59 -3.69
N GLN A 129 9.46 29.05 -4.78
CA GLN A 129 9.48 30.45 -5.17
C GLN A 129 8.08 30.90 -5.63
N LEU A 130 7.37 30.04 -6.37
CA LEU A 130 5.98 30.28 -6.76
C LEU A 130 5.03 30.25 -5.56
N LYS A 131 5.15 29.27 -4.65
CA LYS A 131 4.40 29.20 -3.37
C LYS A 131 4.59 30.47 -2.54
N GLY A 132 5.84 30.90 -2.33
CA GLY A 132 6.16 32.13 -1.60
C GLY A 132 5.64 33.40 -2.29
N HIS A 133 5.70 33.45 -3.62
CA HIS A 133 5.12 34.55 -4.40
C HIS A 133 3.59 34.62 -4.25
N LEU A 134 2.88 33.49 -4.39
CA LEU A 134 1.42 33.40 -4.23
C LEU A 134 0.99 33.84 -2.83
N PHE A 135 1.72 33.40 -1.79
CA PHE A 135 1.50 33.84 -0.41
C PHE A 135 1.68 35.36 -0.25
N HIS A 136 2.85 35.91 -0.61
CA HIS A 136 3.19 37.31 -0.35
C HIS A 136 2.53 38.34 -1.28
N ARG A 137 2.14 37.96 -2.51
CA ARG A 137 1.52 38.88 -3.49
C ARG A 137 0.02 38.71 -3.68
N HIS A 138 -0.52 37.52 -3.40
CA HIS A 138 -1.92 37.20 -3.65
C HIS A 138 -2.66 36.65 -2.42
N SER A 139 -1.94 36.30 -1.34
CA SER A 139 -2.51 35.58 -0.18
C SER A 139 -3.24 34.29 -0.56
N LEU A 140 -2.77 33.65 -1.65
CA LEU A 140 -3.27 32.39 -2.17
C LEU A 140 -2.29 31.26 -1.90
N PHE A 141 -2.82 30.06 -1.82
CA PHE A 141 -2.14 28.83 -1.47
C PHE A 141 -2.50 27.72 -2.46
N MET A 142 -1.58 26.78 -2.65
CA MET A 142 -1.86 25.49 -3.30
C MET A 142 -1.92 24.42 -2.20
N CYS A 143 -2.84 23.45 -2.33
CA CYS A 143 -2.84 22.28 -1.45
C CYS A 143 -1.59 21.42 -1.73
N SER A 144 -0.85 21.02 -0.68
CA SER A 144 0.35 20.17 -0.79
C SER A 144 0.00 18.78 -1.32
N LEU A 145 -0.96 18.11 -0.69
CA LEU A 145 -1.45 16.79 -1.11
C LEU A 145 -1.86 16.78 -2.59
N CYS A 146 -2.60 17.79 -3.04
CA CYS A 146 -2.95 17.91 -4.46
C CYS A 146 -1.80 18.34 -5.37
N LEU A 147 -0.70 18.94 -4.88
CA LEU A 147 0.50 19.18 -5.69
C LEU A 147 1.35 17.92 -5.87
N GLU A 148 1.34 17.04 -4.87
CA GLU A 148 2.09 15.78 -4.87
C GLU A 148 1.32 14.69 -5.63
N GLY A 149 0.01 14.59 -5.42
CA GLY A 149 -0.85 13.58 -6.04
C GLY A 149 -1.36 13.91 -7.45
N ARG A 150 -1.85 15.12 -7.73
CA ARG A 150 -2.47 15.46 -9.03
C ARG A 150 -1.40 15.73 -10.09
N LYS A 151 -1.28 14.84 -11.09
CA LYS A 151 -0.32 14.97 -12.20
C LYS A 151 -0.83 15.90 -13.32
N ILE A 152 -1.17 17.13 -12.95
CA ILE A 152 -1.61 18.22 -13.84
C ILE A 152 -0.56 19.33 -13.88
N PHE A 153 -0.58 20.20 -14.89
CA PHE A 153 0.40 21.28 -14.96
C PHE A 153 0.23 22.25 -13.79
N ILE A 154 1.31 22.88 -13.33
CA ILE A 154 1.25 23.85 -12.23
C ILE A 154 0.46 25.12 -12.62
N SER A 155 0.32 25.38 -13.92
CA SER A 155 -0.60 26.36 -14.52
C SER A 155 -2.08 25.93 -14.48
N GLU A 156 -2.39 24.65 -14.28
CA GLU A 156 -3.76 24.11 -14.12
C GLU A 156 -4.17 23.96 -12.63
N GLN A 157 -3.22 24.04 -11.70
CA GLN A 157 -3.48 23.80 -10.29
C GLN A 157 -4.38 24.87 -9.67
N LYS A 158 -5.44 24.42 -8.97
CA LYS A 158 -6.36 25.31 -8.23
C LYS A 158 -5.62 26.11 -7.15
N LEU A 159 -6.00 27.37 -7.00
CA LEU A 159 -5.51 28.30 -5.99
C LEU A 159 -6.61 28.63 -4.99
N TYR A 160 -6.29 28.58 -3.70
CA TYR A 160 -7.23 28.77 -2.61
C TYR A 160 -6.79 29.91 -1.70
N ASN A 161 -7.74 30.70 -1.16
CA ASN A 161 -7.47 31.47 0.04
C ASN A 161 -7.37 30.55 1.28
N ARG A 162 -6.93 31.05 2.44
CA ARG A 162 -6.69 30.18 3.61
C ARG A 162 -7.95 29.48 4.15
N ALA A 163 -9.13 30.11 4.08
CA ALA A 163 -10.38 29.47 4.49
C ALA A 163 -10.83 28.40 3.47
N GLN A 164 -10.73 28.72 2.17
CA GLN A 164 -10.98 27.76 1.09
C GLN A 164 -10.05 26.55 1.17
N LEU A 165 -8.78 26.71 1.53
CA LEU A 165 -7.85 25.59 1.68
C LEU A 165 -8.23 24.67 2.85
N THR A 166 -8.61 25.22 4.01
CA THR A 166 -9.10 24.42 5.14
C THR A 166 -10.40 23.68 4.78
N GLN A 167 -11.29 24.32 4.01
CA GLN A 167 -12.52 23.70 3.52
C GLN A 167 -12.26 22.59 2.50
N HIS A 168 -11.37 22.84 1.53
CA HIS A 168 -10.91 21.86 0.53
C HIS A 168 -10.36 20.59 1.18
N VAL A 169 -9.51 20.73 2.21
CA VAL A 169 -8.94 19.59 2.94
C VAL A 169 -10.00 18.82 3.74
N ARG A 170 -10.93 19.50 4.43
CA ARG A 170 -11.86 18.84 5.38
C ARG A 170 -13.21 18.41 4.80
N THR A 171 -13.69 19.07 3.76
CA THR A 171 -15.05 18.93 3.21
C THR A 171 -15.11 19.04 1.68
N GLY A 172 -13.95 19.17 1.03
CA GLY A 172 -13.84 19.30 -0.43
C GLY A 172 -14.21 20.67 -1.01
N ASP A 173 -14.24 20.72 -2.34
CA ASP A 173 -14.50 21.92 -3.13
C ASP A 173 -16.02 22.19 -3.23
N SER A 174 -16.62 22.67 -2.14
CA SER A 174 -18.09 22.86 -2.08
C SER A 174 -18.66 23.83 -3.13
N VAL A 175 -17.99 24.97 -3.38
CA VAL A 175 -18.44 26.05 -4.27
C VAL A 175 -17.25 26.82 -4.90
N ILE A 176 -16.75 26.36 -6.05
CA ILE A 176 -16.09 27.23 -7.05
C ILE A 176 -16.45 26.72 -8.46
N ASP A 177 -17.22 27.52 -9.20
CA ASP A 177 -17.40 27.52 -10.66
C ASP A 177 -17.59 26.16 -11.35
N GLY A 178 -18.76 25.54 -11.17
CA GLY A 178 -19.18 24.35 -11.92
C GLY A 178 -20.66 23.99 -11.72
N SER A 179 -21.22 23.27 -12.69
CA SER A 179 -22.53 22.62 -12.62
C SER A 179 -22.48 21.37 -11.71
N GLU A 180 -23.62 20.83 -11.26
CA GLU A 180 -23.60 19.71 -10.29
C GLU A 180 -22.97 18.42 -10.86
N SER A 181 -22.89 18.28 -12.18
CA SER A 181 -22.11 17.25 -12.88
C SER A 181 -20.59 17.38 -12.71
N GLU A 182 -20.08 18.59 -12.47
CA GLU A 182 -18.65 18.89 -12.30
C GLU A 182 -18.23 18.85 -10.82
N ARG A 183 -19.18 18.67 -9.89
CA ARG A 183 -18.94 18.64 -8.44
C ARG A 183 -18.08 17.46 -7.97
N GLY A 184 -17.83 16.48 -8.84
CA GLY A 184 -16.71 15.53 -8.76
C GLY A 184 -16.69 14.56 -7.58
N GLY A 185 -17.71 14.54 -6.72
CA GLY A 185 -17.79 13.67 -5.54
C GLY A 185 -16.71 13.90 -4.47
N PHE A 186 -15.88 14.95 -4.60
CA PHE A 186 -14.72 15.15 -3.75
C PHE A 186 -15.15 15.69 -2.37
N THR A 187 -15.20 14.79 -1.38
CA THR A 187 -15.58 15.07 0.02
C THR A 187 -14.46 15.68 0.86
N GLY A 188 -13.25 15.81 0.31
CA GLY A 188 -12.05 16.30 0.98
C GLY A 188 -10.91 15.30 0.91
N HIS A 189 -9.86 15.55 1.69
CA HIS A 189 -8.74 14.63 1.86
C HIS A 189 -9.01 13.72 3.07
N PRO A 190 -8.95 12.38 2.92
CA PRO A 190 -9.21 11.47 4.04
C PRO A 190 -8.20 11.67 5.15
N MET A 191 -8.66 11.64 6.41
CA MET A 191 -7.86 11.93 7.60
C MET A 191 -7.69 10.68 8.46
N CYS A 192 -6.51 10.53 9.06
CA CYS A 192 -6.24 9.48 10.04
C CYS A 192 -6.98 9.77 11.35
N GLU A 193 -7.78 8.81 11.82
CA GLU A 193 -8.58 8.92 13.06
C GLU A 193 -7.73 9.07 14.33
N PHE A 194 -6.47 8.63 14.30
CA PHE A 194 -5.56 8.63 15.45
C PHE A 194 -4.57 9.80 15.46
N CYS A 195 -4.22 10.34 14.29
CA CYS A 195 -3.20 11.38 14.13
C CYS A 195 -3.75 12.72 13.60
N GLU A 196 -5.01 12.77 13.17
CA GLU A 196 -5.68 13.90 12.49
C GLU A 196 -4.98 14.41 11.20
N ASN A 197 -3.95 13.70 10.73
CA ASN A 197 -3.23 14.04 9.50
C ASN A 197 -4.08 13.73 8.24
N PRO A 198 -4.16 14.64 7.26
CA PRO A 198 -4.83 14.40 5.98
C PRO A 198 -3.91 13.74 4.94
N PHE A 199 -4.47 12.84 4.14
CA PHE A 199 -3.78 12.06 3.10
C PHE A 199 -4.35 12.37 1.70
N TYR A 200 -3.62 12.03 0.63
CA TYR A 200 -4.06 12.38 -0.72
C TYR A 200 -5.38 11.66 -1.10
N GLY A 201 -5.41 10.34 -0.94
CA GLY A 201 -6.61 9.51 -1.03
C GLY A 201 -6.54 8.30 -0.09
N ASP A 202 -7.49 7.38 -0.26
CA ASP A 202 -7.69 6.25 0.66
C ASP A 202 -6.54 5.22 0.60
N ASN A 203 -5.81 5.16 -0.52
CA ASN A 203 -4.64 4.29 -0.68
C ASN A 203 -3.48 4.74 0.21
N GLU A 204 -3.20 6.04 0.25
CA GLU A 204 -2.16 6.62 1.11
C GLU A 204 -2.55 6.55 2.59
N LEU A 205 -3.83 6.74 2.92
CA LEU A 205 -4.34 6.52 4.27
C LEU A 205 -4.23 5.05 4.69
N TYR A 206 -4.63 4.10 3.84
CA TYR A 206 -4.52 2.66 4.14
C TYR A 206 -3.07 2.23 4.36
N LEU A 207 -2.13 2.75 3.56
CA LEU A 207 -0.71 2.49 3.77
C LEU A 207 -0.25 2.98 5.15
N HIS A 208 -0.56 4.24 5.51
CA HIS A 208 -0.27 4.80 6.84
C HIS A 208 -0.93 4.02 7.98
N MET A 209 -2.19 3.60 7.84
CA MET A 209 -2.87 2.71 8.79
C MET A 209 -2.12 1.39 8.97
N SER A 210 -1.59 0.81 7.89
CA SER A 210 -0.88 -0.47 7.92
C SER A 210 0.56 -0.41 8.44
N THR A 211 1.21 0.76 8.42
CA THR A 211 2.62 0.93 8.85
C THR A 211 2.77 1.58 10.22
N ASP A 212 1.96 2.59 10.52
CA ASP A 212 2.19 3.50 11.65
C ASP A 212 1.27 3.19 12.84
N HIS A 213 0.22 2.40 12.63
CA HIS A 213 -0.73 1.94 13.65
C HIS A 213 -0.65 0.42 13.81
N PHE A 214 -0.91 -0.04 15.03
CA PHE A 214 -0.78 -1.45 15.36
C PHE A 214 -2.07 -2.22 15.03
N THR A 215 -1.95 -3.47 14.59
CA THR A 215 -3.09 -4.37 14.36
C THR A 215 -3.02 -5.61 15.24
N CYS A 216 -4.17 -6.16 15.60
CA CYS A 216 -4.20 -7.41 16.36
C CYS A 216 -3.96 -8.62 15.45
N HIS A 217 -2.76 -9.19 15.52
CA HIS A 217 -2.32 -10.36 14.74
C HIS A 217 -3.08 -11.68 15.06
N MET A 218 -3.98 -11.66 16.07
CA MET A 218 -4.88 -12.76 16.39
C MET A 218 -6.25 -12.53 15.76
N CYS A 219 -6.89 -11.37 15.97
CA CYS A 219 -8.12 -10.99 15.25
C CYS A 219 -7.94 -11.06 13.74
N GLN A 220 -6.82 -10.57 13.19
CA GLN A 220 -6.49 -10.65 11.76
C GLN A 220 -6.45 -12.10 11.23
N ARG A 221 -6.14 -13.09 12.08
CA ARG A 221 -6.17 -14.53 11.73
C ARG A 221 -7.54 -15.18 11.95
N GLN A 222 -8.36 -14.64 12.85
CA GLN A 222 -9.73 -15.11 13.10
C GLN A 222 -10.72 -14.54 12.08
N HIS A 223 -10.50 -13.31 11.63
CA HIS A 223 -11.37 -12.54 10.73
C HIS A 223 -10.57 -11.94 9.55
N PRO A 224 -10.12 -12.77 8.58
CA PRO A 224 -9.38 -12.29 7.42
C PRO A 224 -10.15 -11.22 6.64
N GLY A 225 -9.52 -10.07 6.42
CA GLY A 225 -10.12 -8.92 5.72
C GLY A 225 -10.79 -7.89 6.64
N GLN A 226 -10.88 -8.13 7.95
CA GLN A 226 -11.23 -7.11 8.94
C GLN A 226 -9.95 -6.62 9.63
N TYR A 227 -9.74 -5.31 9.63
CA TYR A 227 -8.54 -4.66 10.18
C TYR A 227 -8.95 -3.68 11.27
N GLU A 228 -8.75 -4.07 12.53
CA GLU A 228 -8.81 -3.18 13.68
C GLU A 228 -7.43 -2.58 13.93
N TYR A 229 -7.35 -1.25 13.91
CA TYR A 229 -6.14 -0.47 14.11
C TYR A 229 -6.12 0.18 15.49
N PHE A 230 -4.94 0.24 16.10
CA PHE A 230 -4.72 0.76 17.45
C PHE A 230 -3.57 1.79 17.42
N ASN A 231 -3.84 3.01 17.89
CA ASN A 231 -2.91 4.15 17.90
C ASN A 231 -1.54 3.84 18.51
N ASN A 232 -1.51 3.04 19.58
CA ASN A 232 -0.26 2.65 20.24
C ASN A 232 -0.33 1.23 20.81
N TYR A 233 0.83 0.72 21.20
CA TYR A 233 0.96 -0.60 21.86
C TYR A 233 0.13 -0.69 23.14
N ASP A 234 -0.03 0.39 23.90
CA ASP A 234 -0.74 0.37 25.19
C ASP A 234 -2.24 0.09 25.00
N ASN A 235 -2.88 0.67 23.98
CA ASN A 235 -4.25 0.36 23.60
C ASN A 235 -4.38 -1.07 23.06
N LEU A 236 -3.41 -1.54 22.27
CA LEU A 236 -3.36 -2.94 21.84
C LEU A 236 -3.19 -3.91 23.02
N GLU A 237 -2.43 -3.53 24.06
CA GLU A 237 -2.27 -4.34 25.27
C GLU A 237 -3.53 -4.33 26.16
N ILE A 238 -4.34 -3.28 26.10
CA ILE A 238 -5.69 -3.28 26.70
C ILE A 238 -6.58 -4.28 25.95
N HIS A 239 -6.61 -4.25 24.62
CA HIS A 239 -7.32 -5.23 23.80
C HIS A 239 -6.83 -6.68 24.06
N PHE A 240 -5.52 -6.91 24.15
CA PHE A 240 -4.91 -8.21 24.49
C PHE A 240 -5.28 -8.74 25.89
N ARG A 241 -5.77 -7.89 26.81
CA ARG A 241 -6.29 -8.30 28.14
C ARG A 241 -7.82 -8.45 28.17
N GLN A 242 -8.53 -7.98 27.14
CA GLN A 242 -10.00 -8.02 27.06
C GLN A 242 -10.47 -9.18 26.19
N GLU A 243 -9.99 -9.27 24.95
CA GLU A 243 -10.45 -10.26 23.97
C GLU A 243 -9.56 -11.51 23.89
N HIS A 244 -8.34 -11.46 24.45
CA HIS A 244 -7.33 -12.50 24.32
C HIS A 244 -6.63 -12.84 25.65
N PHE A 245 -5.74 -13.84 25.62
CA PHE A 245 -5.03 -14.34 26.79
C PHE A 245 -3.55 -13.93 26.76
N LEU A 246 -3.26 -12.72 27.25
CA LEU A 246 -1.90 -12.21 27.48
C LEU A 246 -1.18 -12.94 28.63
N CYS A 247 0.14 -13.13 28.53
CA CYS A 247 0.96 -13.57 29.67
C CYS A 247 1.50 -12.38 30.48
N GLU A 248 1.13 -12.27 31.77
CA GLU A 248 1.48 -11.16 32.66
C GLU A 248 2.89 -11.23 33.28
N ASP A 249 3.65 -12.30 33.01
CA ASP A 249 5.00 -12.46 33.56
C ASP A 249 5.97 -11.45 32.91
N GLU A 250 6.74 -10.71 33.71
CA GLU A 250 7.55 -9.55 33.26
C GLU A 250 8.45 -9.85 32.04
N ALA A 251 9.02 -11.05 31.97
CA ALA A 251 9.89 -11.48 30.88
C ALA A 251 9.14 -11.67 29.54
N CYS A 252 7.84 -11.91 29.59
CA CYS A 252 6.98 -12.06 28.41
C CYS A 252 6.36 -10.74 27.99
N LEU A 253 5.97 -9.89 28.95
CA LEU A 253 5.60 -8.50 28.70
C LEU A 253 6.76 -7.72 28.06
N ALA A 254 8.00 -7.89 28.56
CA ALA A 254 9.19 -7.26 28.00
C ALA A 254 9.54 -7.71 26.57
N ARG A 255 9.17 -8.94 26.19
CA ARG A 255 9.30 -9.44 24.80
C ARG A 255 8.22 -8.90 23.87
N LYS A 256 7.10 -8.42 24.44
CA LYS A 256 5.86 -7.98 23.78
C LYS A 256 5.18 -9.10 22.97
N PHE A 257 3.89 -8.90 22.67
CA PHE A 257 3.09 -9.76 21.78
C PHE A 257 2.96 -11.26 22.17
N ILE A 258 3.32 -11.67 23.39
CA ILE A 258 3.09 -13.05 23.88
C ILE A 258 1.64 -13.18 24.36
N VAL A 259 0.76 -13.42 23.38
CA VAL A 259 -0.70 -13.47 23.48
C VAL A 259 -1.19 -14.80 22.92
N PHE A 260 -2.30 -15.32 23.46
CA PHE A 260 -2.89 -16.59 23.01
C PHE A 260 -4.38 -16.45 22.72
N VAL A 261 -4.88 -17.27 21.80
CA VAL A 261 -6.32 -17.31 21.41
C VAL A 261 -7.17 -18.00 22.48
N THR A 262 -6.60 -18.94 23.24
CA THR A 262 -7.33 -19.64 24.31
C THR A 262 -6.55 -19.73 25.62
N GLU A 263 -7.29 -19.77 26.72
CA GLU A 263 -6.74 -19.95 28.07
C GLU A 263 -5.91 -21.24 28.22
N PHE A 264 -6.24 -22.29 27.45
CA PHE A 264 -5.47 -23.55 27.45
C PHE A 264 -4.05 -23.35 26.90
N GLU A 265 -3.88 -22.51 25.88
CA GLU A 265 -2.56 -22.22 25.31
C GLU A 265 -1.72 -21.35 26.24
N LEU A 266 -2.33 -20.37 26.91
CA LEU A 266 -1.69 -19.62 27.99
C LEU A 266 -1.28 -20.54 29.15
N LYS A 267 -2.14 -21.49 29.57
CA LYS A 267 -1.83 -22.50 30.58
C LYS A 267 -0.67 -23.40 30.16
N ARG A 268 -0.63 -23.83 28.89
CA ARG A 268 0.47 -24.61 28.29
C ARG A 268 1.78 -23.81 28.30
N HIS A 269 1.76 -22.56 27.85
CA HIS A 269 2.91 -21.64 27.88
C HIS A 269 3.42 -21.42 29.32
N ASN A 270 2.54 -21.12 30.26
CA ASN A 270 2.88 -20.92 31.67
C ASN A 270 3.41 -22.21 32.34
N ALA A 271 3.01 -23.40 31.88
CA ALA A 271 3.59 -24.67 32.32
C ALA A 271 4.96 -24.96 31.68
N MET A 272 5.21 -24.50 30.45
CA MET A 272 6.49 -24.65 29.76
C MET A 272 7.52 -23.64 30.27
N GLU A 273 7.32 -22.35 30.03
CA GLU A 273 8.30 -21.29 30.33
C GLU A 273 8.32 -20.96 31.83
N HIS A 274 7.16 -20.59 32.39
CA HIS A 274 7.03 -20.14 33.79
C HIS A 274 6.93 -21.27 34.80
N GLY A 275 6.90 -22.53 34.35
CA GLY A 275 6.68 -23.71 35.20
C GLY A 275 7.82 -24.00 36.19
N GLY A 276 8.94 -23.26 36.15
CA GLY A 276 9.93 -23.22 37.23
C GLY A 276 9.43 -22.51 38.49
N ARG A 277 8.42 -21.64 38.38
CA ARG A 277 7.70 -20.98 39.48
C ARG A 277 6.50 -21.79 39.99
N MET A 278 6.28 -23.00 39.45
CA MET A 278 5.16 -23.89 39.81
C MET A 278 5.66 -25.15 40.53
N SER A 279 4.81 -25.76 41.38
CA SER A 279 5.13 -27.08 41.93
C SER A 279 5.12 -28.15 40.83
N ARG A 280 5.96 -29.19 40.99
CA ARG A 280 6.16 -30.23 39.98
C ARG A 280 4.86 -30.94 39.58
N SER A 281 3.96 -31.16 40.53
CA SER A 281 2.62 -31.73 40.32
C SER A 281 1.64 -30.78 39.60
N LYS A 282 1.68 -29.47 39.90
CA LYS A 282 0.87 -28.46 39.20
C LYS A 282 1.31 -28.30 37.74
N ARG A 283 2.63 -28.34 37.49
CA ARG A 283 3.22 -28.33 36.14
C ARG A 283 2.81 -29.57 35.33
N SER A 284 2.85 -30.76 35.93
CA SER A 284 2.46 -32.00 35.23
C SER A 284 0.95 -32.16 35.03
N ALA A 285 0.11 -31.43 35.77
CA ALA A 285 -1.34 -31.42 35.55
C ALA A 285 -1.73 -30.50 34.37
N LEU A 286 -1.13 -29.32 34.25
CA LEU A 286 -1.44 -28.34 33.19
C LEU A 286 -1.01 -28.79 31.77
N LEU A 287 -0.15 -29.80 31.66
CA LEU A 287 0.31 -30.37 30.39
C LEU A 287 -0.49 -31.61 29.94
N GLN A 288 -1.49 -32.05 30.73
CA GLN A 288 -2.35 -33.18 30.34
C GLN A 288 -3.48 -32.71 29.43
N ILE A 289 -3.50 -33.22 28.20
CA ILE A 289 -4.65 -33.12 27.31
C ILE A 289 -5.74 -34.06 27.86
N PRO A 290 -6.97 -33.60 28.15
CA PRO A 290 -8.02 -34.43 28.73
C PRO A 290 -8.66 -35.34 27.66
N VAL A 291 -7.97 -36.44 27.31
CA VAL A 291 -8.43 -37.41 26.30
C VAL A 291 -9.51 -38.35 26.86
N SER A 292 -10.73 -37.85 27.00
CA SER A 292 -11.87 -38.58 27.57
C SER A 292 -12.54 -39.51 26.55
N PHE A 293 -11.82 -40.53 26.08
CA PHE A 293 -12.39 -41.60 25.25
C PHE A 293 -13.34 -42.50 26.08
N GLN A 294 -14.64 -42.21 26.04
CA GLN A 294 -15.67 -43.05 26.65
C GLN A 294 -15.95 -44.28 25.78
N PHE A 295 -15.13 -45.33 25.94
CA PHE A 295 -15.38 -46.61 25.26
C PHE A 295 -16.60 -47.31 25.88
N ARG A 296 -17.75 -47.24 25.19
CA ARG A 296 -19.02 -47.80 25.66
C ARG A 296 -19.03 -49.32 25.56
N GLN A 297 -18.48 -49.98 26.58
CA GLN A 297 -18.57 -51.44 26.70
C GLN A 297 -20.04 -51.87 26.87
N ILE A 298 -20.52 -52.71 25.96
CA ILE A 298 -21.88 -53.27 26.02
C ILE A 298 -21.82 -54.54 26.87
N ASN A 299 -22.36 -54.47 28.09
CA ASN A 299 -22.54 -55.64 28.95
C ASN A 299 -23.87 -56.33 28.61
N GLU A 300 -23.81 -57.52 28.02
CA GLU A 300 -24.91 -58.50 28.12
C GLU A 300 -24.73 -59.36 29.37
N HIS A 301 -25.84 -59.88 29.91
CA HIS A 301 -25.91 -60.43 31.26
C HIS A 301 -25.94 -61.97 31.32
N ASP A 302 -25.40 -62.48 32.43
CA ASP A 302 -25.70 -63.76 33.09
C ASP A 302 -25.51 -65.09 32.33
N ARG A 303 -24.62 -65.94 32.89
CA ARG A 303 -25.08 -67.10 33.71
C ARG A 303 -23.97 -67.79 34.53
N ARG A 304 -24.22 -67.86 35.85
CA ARG A 304 -23.87 -68.91 36.84
C ARG A 304 -22.61 -69.79 36.62
N GLY A 305 -21.71 -69.77 37.59
CA GLY A 305 -20.81 -70.90 37.88
C GLY A 305 -19.56 -70.50 38.67
N GLY A 306 -19.40 -71.02 39.89
CA GLY A 306 -18.22 -70.75 40.73
C GLY A 306 -17.15 -71.85 40.62
N GLY A 307 -15.88 -71.48 40.62
CA GLY A 307 -14.74 -72.41 40.68
C GLY A 307 -13.39 -71.68 40.69
N HIS A 308 -12.46 -72.12 41.54
CA HIS A 308 -11.09 -71.61 41.55
C HIS A 308 -10.26 -72.19 40.39
N GLY A 309 -9.49 -71.35 39.71
CA GLY A 309 -8.49 -71.80 38.73
C GLY A 309 -7.55 -70.69 38.29
N ARG A 310 -6.26 -70.79 38.65
CA ARG A 310 -5.20 -69.94 38.04
C ARG A 310 -5.01 -70.36 36.58
N ARG A 311 -5.18 -69.44 35.63
CA ARG A 311 -4.57 -69.53 34.29
C ARG A 311 -4.02 -68.17 33.86
N SER A 312 -2.97 -68.20 33.04
CA SER A 312 -2.30 -67.01 32.51
C SER A 312 -3.16 -66.34 31.44
N ASN A 313 -3.20 -65.01 31.42
CA ASN A 313 -4.09 -64.27 30.53
C ASN A 313 -3.47 -64.10 29.13
N SER A 314 -3.59 -65.14 28.32
CA SER A 314 -3.22 -65.13 26.89
C SER A 314 -4.19 -64.23 26.12
N SER A 315 -3.90 -62.93 26.11
CA SER A 315 -4.73 -61.89 25.47
C SER A 315 -3.91 -60.66 25.04
N GLY A 316 -2.80 -60.37 25.74
CA GLY A 316 -1.90 -59.28 25.35
C GLY A 316 -1.15 -59.50 24.03
N TYR A 317 -1.06 -60.72 23.51
CA TYR A 317 -0.35 -60.99 22.24
C TYR A 317 -1.22 -60.64 21.03
N GLU A 318 -2.50 -60.98 21.03
CA GLU A 318 -3.44 -60.65 19.94
C GLU A 318 -3.65 -59.13 19.79
N MET A 319 -3.73 -58.39 20.90
CA MET A 319 -3.87 -56.94 20.83
C MET A 319 -2.60 -56.23 20.33
N ASN A 320 -1.40 -56.78 20.56
CA ASN A 320 -0.18 -56.20 19.97
C ASN A 320 -0.05 -56.57 18.49
N MET A 321 -0.32 -57.82 18.08
CA MET A 321 -0.33 -58.20 16.66
C MET A 321 -1.28 -57.32 15.83
N ALA A 322 -2.49 -57.05 16.32
CA ALA A 322 -3.45 -56.19 15.61
C ALA A 322 -2.97 -54.72 15.48
N ILE A 323 -2.13 -54.24 16.41
CA ILE A 323 -1.53 -52.89 16.34
C ILE A 323 -0.34 -52.87 15.37
N GLU A 324 0.49 -53.93 15.37
CA GLU A 324 1.60 -54.09 14.43
C GLU A 324 1.09 -54.25 12.99
N GLU A 325 0.08 -55.10 12.75
CA GLU A 325 -0.60 -55.27 11.46
C GLU A 325 -1.24 -53.96 10.95
N SER A 326 -1.77 -53.14 11.85
CA SER A 326 -2.29 -51.79 11.54
C SER A 326 -1.19 -50.77 11.21
N LEU A 327 0.05 -50.96 11.69
CA LEU A 327 1.20 -50.13 11.31
C LEU A 327 1.84 -50.60 10.01
N GLU A 328 1.92 -51.92 9.76
CA GLU A 328 2.51 -52.46 8.54
C GLU A 328 1.65 -52.12 7.31
N THR A 329 0.32 -52.27 7.40
CA THR A 329 -0.61 -51.86 6.33
C THR A 329 -0.49 -50.38 5.96
N ALA A 330 -0.46 -49.48 6.95
CA ALA A 330 -0.30 -48.04 6.73
C ALA A 330 1.07 -47.62 6.14
N ASN A 331 2.12 -48.46 6.29
CA ASN A 331 3.42 -48.25 5.64
C ASN A 331 3.50 -48.91 4.25
N ALA A 332 2.77 -50.00 4.02
CA ALA A 332 2.68 -50.63 2.71
C ALA A 332 1.98 -49.72 1.69
N GLU A 333 0.86 -49.08 2.06
CA GLU A 333 0.16 -48.13 1.18
C GLU A 333 1.04 -46.95 0.75
N ARG A 334 1.88 -46.42 1.67
CA ARG A 334 2.84 -45.35 1.37
C ARG A 334 4.02 -45.77 0.48
N SER A 335 4.17 -47.07 0.21
CA SER A 335 5.32 -47.62 -0.53
C SER A 335 5.05 -47.80 -2.03
N PHE A 336 3.80 -47.72 -2.49
CA PHE A 336 3.44 -47.95 -3.91
C PHE A 336 3.38 -46.68 -4.77
N ASP A 337 3.17 -45.49 -4.18
CA ASP A 337 3.09 -44.23 -4.93
C ASP A 337 4.45 -43.67 -5.42
N ILE A 338 5.58 -44.35 -5.13
CA ILE A 338 6.93 -43.91 -5.50
C ILE A 338 7.64 -44.91 -6.44
N SER A 339 6.92 -45.51 -7.40
CA SER A 339 7.56 -46.15 -8.57
C SER A 339 6.65 -46.39 -9.79
N SER A 340 6.40 -45.37 -10.63
CA SER A 340 6.35 -45.49 -12.12
C SER A 340 5.83 -44.24 -12.85
N ASN A 341 6.74 -43.39 -13.37
CA ASN A 341 6.93 -43.19 -14.82
C ASN A 341 7.81 -41.97 -15.15
N VAL A 342 8.75 -42.15 -16.08
CA VAL A 342 9.57 -41.09 -16.69
C VAL A 342 9.78 -41.43 -18.17
N GLN A 343 9.19 -40.63 -19.07
CA GLN A 343 9.57 -40.32 -20.48
C GLN A 343 8.34 -39.74 -21.23
N THR A 344 8.29 -38.44 -21.57
CA THR A 344 8.74 -37.82 -22.85
C THR A 344 7.98 -38.33 -24.10
N VAL A 345 7.43 -37.52 -25.01
CA VAL A 345 7.27 -36.05 -25.19
C VAL A 345 6.11 -35.87 -26.22
N SER A 346 5.43 -34.76 -26.56
CA SER A 346 5.66 -33.29 -26.64
C SER A 346 4.29 -32.59 -26.97
N THR A 347 4.06 -31.29 -27.24
CA THR A 347 4.90 -30.08 -27.46
C THR A 347 4.08 -28.79 -27.19
N ARG A 348 4.78 -27.71 -26.81
CA ARG A 348 4.54 -26.27 -27.18
C ARG A 348 3.46 -25.41 -26.50
N ARG A 349 3.91 -24.19 -26.19
CA ARG A 349 3.20 -22.93 -25.86
C ARG A 349 2.61 -22.78 -24.45
N GLU A 350 2.74 -21.61 -23.80
CA GLU A 350 3.75 -20.53 -23.86
C GLU A 350 3.41 -19.59 -22.66
N GLU A 351 4.16 -19.66 -21.56
CA GLU A 351 3.91 -18.82 -20.37
C GLU A 351 5.07 -17.82 -20.15
N HIS A 352 4.73 -16.65 -19.62
CA HIS A 352 5.65 -15.53 -19.44
C HIS A 352 6.13 -15.46 -17.98
N GLU A 353 7.42 -15.70 -17.74
CA GLU A 353 8.03 -15.41 -16.45
C GLU A 353 8.14 -13.89 -16.23
N ILE A 354 7.89 -13.43 -15.00
CA ILE A 354 8.21 -12.08 -14.53
C ILE A 354 9.09 -12.26 -13.30
N ASP A 355 10.41 -12.11 -13.48
CA ASP A 355 11.41 -12.31 -12.45
C ASP A 355 11.64 -11.03 -11.63
N MET A 356 11.38 -11.08 -10.32
CA MET A 356 11.56 -9.94 -9.41
C MET A 356 13.00 -9.86 -8.88
N ILE A 357 13.91 -9.42 -9.74
CA ILE A 357 15.31 -9.20 -9.39
C ILE A 357 15.45 -8.02 -8.41
N VAL A 358 15.61 -8.32 -7.13
CA VAL A 358 16.15 -7.39 -6.13
C VAL A 358 17.63 -7.69 -5.94
N THR A 359 18.50 -6.90 -6.57
CA THR A 359 19.96 -7.04 -6.43
C THR A 359 20.46 -6.47 -5.10
N PRO A 360 21.40 -7.15 -4.39
CA PRO A 360 21.99 -6.61 -3.16
C PRO A 360 22.92 -5.41 -3.41
N PHE A 361 23.00 -4.51 -2.44
CA PHE A 361 23.97 -3.41 -2.43
C PHE A 361 25.41 -3.94 -2.30
N GLY A 362 26.32 -3.43 -3.15
CA GLY A 362 27.76 -3.70 -3.07
C GLY A 362 28.51 -2.58 -2.34
N SER A 363 29.32 -2.96 -1.34
CA SER A 363 30.11 -2.02 -0.52
C SER A 363 31.39 -1.54 -1.19
N LEU A 364 31.85 -0.34 -0.82
CA LEU A 364 33.28 0.02 -0.80
C LEU A 364 33.64 0.67 0.55
N ALA A 365 34.86 0.36 1.01
CA ALA A 365 35.51 0.84 2.24
C ALA A 365 36.13 2.25 2.01
N THR A 366 36.62 3.03 2.99
CA THR A 366 36.82 2.98 4.46
C THR A 366 36.87 4.46 4.95
N THR A 367 36.77 4.86 6.22
CA THR A 367 37.70 4.63 7.36
C THR A 367 37.09 5.05 8.71
N ASP A 368 37.54 4.37 9.77
CA ASP A 368 37.74 4.85 11.16
C ASP A 368 36.61 5.40 12.06
N SER A 369 36.60 4.77 13.25
CA SER A 369 36.41 5.28 14.62
C SER A 369 35.02 5.49 15.28
N GLU A 370 34.95 4.88 16.47
CA GLU A 370 34.14 5.16 17.68
C GLU A 370 32.61 5.00 17.70
N LEU A 371 32.19 4.00 18.49
CA LEU A 371 30.84 3.84 19.05
C LEU A 371 30.56 4.91 20.13
N PRO A 372 29.30 5.34 20.25
CA PRO A 372 28.71 5.43 21.59
C PRO A 372 27.32 4.79 21.69
N SER A 373 27.15 3.96 22.71
CA SER A 373 25.83 3.57 23.21
C SER A 373 25.18 4.75 23.94
N ARG A 374 23.87 4.96 23.72
CA ARG A 374 22.87 5.09 24.80
C ARG A 374 21.44 5.18 24.29
N TYR A 375 20.57 4.31 24.83
CA TYR A 375 19.17 4.66 25.06
C TYR A 375 19.10 5.87 26.02
N HIS A 376 18.17 6.79 25.81
CA HIS A 376 17.77 7.76 26.83
C HIS A 376 16.25 7.89 26.92
N HIS A 377 15.72 7.58 28.10
CA HIS A 377 14.35 7.94 28.48
C HIS A 377 14.18 9.47 28.49
N VAL A 378 12.97 9.92 28.17
CA VAL A 378 12.43 11.17 28.73
C VAL A 378 11.24 10.80 29.60
N LEU A 379 11.44 10.84 30.93
CA LEU A 379 10.35 10.76 31.91
C LEU A 379 9.83 12.17 32.19
N GLY A 380 8.50 12.31 32.29
CA GLY A 380 7.87 13.58 32.67
C GLY A 380 8.14 13.98 34.13
N ARG A 381 7.83 15.25 34.46
CA ARG A 381 7.80 15.74 35.84
C ARG A 381 6.40 16.25 36.20
N ASN A 382 5.86 15.71 37.29
CA ASN A 382 4.56 16.08 37.84
C ASN A 382 4.58 17.50 38.43
N THR A 383 3.43 18.19 38.42
CA THR A 383 3.11 19.24 39.40
C THR A 383 1.67 19.14 39.92
N SER A 384 1.57 18.66 41.17
CA SER A 384 0.46 18.86 42.12
C SER A 384 -0.98 18.44 41.74
N ARG A 385 -1.90 18.62 42.70
CA ARG A 385 -3.17 17.90 42.85
C ARG A 385 -4.30 18.84 43.33
N ALA A 386 -5.54 18.49 42.95
CA ALA A 386 -6.82 18.86 43.58
C ALA A 386 -7.34 20.31 43.41
N PRO A 387 -8.66 20.55 43.63
CA PRO A 387 -9.76 19.60 43.85
C PRO A 387 -10.80 19.58 42.70
N MET A 388 -11.91 18.85 42.89
CA MET A 388 -13.05 18.77 41.95
C MET A 388 -14.19 19.70 42.38
N GLU A 389 -14.97 20.21 41.42
CA GLU A 389 -16.29 20.80 41.64
C GLU A 389 -17.32 20.15 40.68
N GLU A 390 -18.58 20.11 41.10
CA GLU A 390 -19.69 19.47 40.37
C GLU A 390 -20.43 20.46 39.46
N THR A 391 -20.88 20.01 38.29
CA THR A 391 -22.10 20.51 37.60
C THR A 391 -22.39 19.53 36.43
N SER A 392 -23.42 18.69 36.48
CA SER A 392 -24.86 19.00 36.27
C SER A 392 -25.20 19.35 34.82
N PHE A 393 -25.68 18.35 34.07
CA PHE A 393 -26.29 18.53 32.74
C PHE A 393 -27.60 19.36 32.82
N PRO A 394 -27.85 20.26 31.85
CA PRO A 394 -29.19 20.75 31.55
C PRO A 394 -29.93 19.79 30.60
N PRO A 395 -31.24 19.55 30.77
CA PRO A 395 -32.09 18.81 29.83
C PRO A 395 -32.77 19.77 28.82
N THR A 396 -33.84 19.28 28.18
CA THR A 396 -34.71 19.93 27.16
C THR A 396 -34.20 19.83 25.71
N SER A 397 -35.05 19.60 24.70
CA SER A 397 -36.51 19.36 24.76
C SER A 397 -37.04 18.43 23.68
#